data_AF-Q6J177-F1
#
_entry.id   AF-Q6J177-F1
#
_cell.length_a   1.000
_cell.length_b   1.000
_cell.length_c   1.000
_cell.angle_alpha   90.00
_cell.angle_beta   90.00
_cell.angle_gamma   90.00
#
_symmetry.space_group_name_H-M   'P 1'
#
loop_
_entity.id
_entity.type
_entity.pdbx_description
1 polymer ?
#
loop_
_entity_poly.entity_id
_entity_poly.type
_entity_poly.pdbx_seq_one_letter_code
_entity_poly.pdbx_strand_id
1 'polypeptide(L)'
;MVTLPVQMVSVQTGLACRPVSRVCLGENGVIEVVLVDEHDAVQGHMEKLAAHRQGCLHRALSVYIFNARGELLLQRRAADKYHAGGQWSNTCCSHPLPGEAVERAAARRLQEEMGMLCD
;
A
#
# COMPACT_ATOMS: atom_id res chain seq x y z
N MET A 1 4.90 16.54 -2.16
CA MET A 1 4.03 15.37 -2.38
C MET A 1 3.60 15.43 -3.83
N VAL A 2 4.19 14.62 -4.72
CA VAL A 2 3.73 14.56 -6.11
C VAL A 2 2.46 13.72 -6.07
N THR A 3 1.30 14.36 -6.12
CA THR A 3 0.01 13.68 -6.29
C THR A 3 -0.06 13.24 -7.74
N LEU A 4 0.48 12.06 -8.02
CA LEU A 4 0.18 11.36 -9.26
C LEU A 4 -1.29 10.92 -9.22
N PRO A 5 -1.98 10.80 -10.36
CA PRO A 5 -3.33 10.29 -10.39
C PRO A 5 -3.29 8.84 -9.88
N VAL A 6 -3.89 8.60 -8.72
CA VAL A 6 -3.95 7.29 -8.06
C VAL A 6 -5.36 7.11 -7.53
N GLN A 7 -5.98 5.97 -7.81
CA GLN A 7 -7.26 5.63 -7.24
C GLN A 7 -7.05 4.92 -5.90
N MET A 8 -7.42 5.58 -4.80
CA MET A 8 -7.20 5.08 -3.45
C MET A 8 -8.41 4.29 -2.95
N VAL A 9 -8.19 3.02 -2.61
CA VAL A 9 -9.14 2.23 -1.83
C VAL A 9 -8.73 2.28 -0.35
N SER A 10 -9.64 2.71 0.52
CA SER A 10 -9.39 2.82 1.95
C SER A 10 -9.80 1.53 2.68
N VAL A 11 -8.89 0.97 3.48
CA VAL A 11 -9.16 -0.16 4.37
C VAL A 11 -9.05 0.34 5.81
N GLN A 12 -10.18 0.34 6.53
CA GLN A 12 -10.24 0.64 7.95
C GLN A 12 -10.26 -0.67 8.73
N THR A 13 -9.22 -0.92 9.52
CA THR A 13 -9.20 -2.10 10.40
C THR A 13 -9.78 -1.71 11.76
N GLY A 14 -11.02 -2.09 12.03
CA GLY A 14 -11.61 -2.04 13.38
C GLY A 14 -11.17 -3.22 14.27
N LEU A 15 -10.03 -3.83 13.96
CA LEU A 15 -9.72 -5.22 14.27
C LEU A 15 -8.43 -5.34 15.08
N ALA A 16 -8.30 -6.42 15.84
CA ALA A 16 -7.15 -6.67 16.70
C ALA A 16 -5.91 -7.00 15.87
N CYS A 17 -4.96 -6.07 15.80
CA CYS A 17 -3.68 -6.28 15.14
C CYS A 17 -2.65 -6.89 16.10
N ARG A 18 -1.93 -7.93 15.66
CA ARG A 18 -0.85 -8.59 16.41
C ARG A 18 0.48 -8.51 15.67
N PRO A 19 1.61 -8.33 16.38
CA PRO A 19 2.92 -8.38 15.76
C PRO A 19 3.25 -9.81 15.30
N VAL A 20 3.97 -9.93 14.19
CA VAL A 20 4.54 -11.18 13.70
C VAL A 20 6.06 -11.17 13.81
N SER A 21 6.62 -12.30 14.25
CA SER A 21 8.05 -12.49 14.47
C SER A 21 8.88 -12.72 13.19
N ARG A 22 8.22 -12.86 12.04
CA ARG A 22 8.88 -13.07 10.74
C ARG A 22 8.25 -12.13 9.70
N VAL A 23 9.06 -11.19 9.21
CA VAL A 23 8.76 -10.42 7.99
C VAL A 23 9.19 -11.28 6.81
N CYS A 24 8.26 -11.66 5.94
CA CYS A 24 8.60 -12.27 4.65
C CYS A 24 9.15 -11.16 3.75
N LEU A 25 10.46 -11.16 3.49
CA LEU A 25 11.06 -10.29 2.49
C LEU A 25 10.59 -10.76 1.11
N GLY A 26 9.93 -9.88 0.36
CA GLY A 26 9.45 -10.18 -0.99
C GLY A 26 10.59 -10.50 -1.96
N GLU A 27 10.30 -11.38 -2.93
CA GLU A 27 11.25 -11.83 -3.95
C GLU A 27 11.69 -10.70 -4.91
N ASN A 28 12.92 -10.82 -5.44
CA ASN A 28 13.54 -9.88 -6.39
C ASN A 28 12.90 -9.95 -7.79
N GLY A 29 11.62 -9.58 -7.89
CA GLY A 29 10.87 -9.50 -9.15
C GLY A 29 10.48 -8.08 -9.54
N VAL A 30 10.19 -7.88 -10.82
CA VAL A 30 9.55 -6.65 -11.31
C VAL A 30 8.15 -6.55 -10.69
N ILE A 31 7.88 -5.48 -9.95
CA ILE A 31 6.56 -5.25 -9.33
C ILE A 31 5.68 -4.47 -10.31
N GLU A 32 4.50 -5.01 -10.61
CA GLU A 32 3.51 -4.36 -11.46
C GLU A 32 2.37 -3.75 -10.64
N VAL A 33 1.76 -2.69 -11.19
CA VAL A 33 0.55 -2.06 -10.67
C VAL A 33 -0.61 -2.24 -11.66
N VAL A 34 -1.84 -2.24 -11.14
CA VAL A 34 -3.05 -2.33 -11.96
C VAL A 34 -3.41 -0.95 -12.47
N LEU A 35 -3.35 -0.74 -13.79
CA LEU A 35 -3.80 0.49 -14.42
C LEU A 35 -5.34 0.53 -14.43
N VAL A 36 -5.90 1.69 -14.12
CA VAL A 36 -7.35 1.89 -14.06
C VAL A 36 -7.74 3.21 -14.70
N ASP A 37 -9.00 3.32 -15.11
CA ASP A 37 -9.61 4.59 -15.45
C ASP A 37 -10.19 5.29 -14.20
N GLU A 38 -10.82 6.45 -14.41
CA GLU A 38 -11.44 7.26 -13.36
C GLU A 38 -12.64 6.58 -12.65
N HIS A 39 -13.18 5.52 -13.24
CA HIS A 39 -14.26 4.70 -12.68
C HIS A 39 -13.75 3.43 -12.01
N ASP A 40 -12.43 3.32 -11.78
CA ASP A 40 -11.75 2.14 -11.25
C ASP A 40 -11.90 0.88 -12.13
N ALA A 41 -12.16 1.04 -13.43
CA ALA A 41 -12.20 -0.08 -14.36
C ALA A 41 -10.78 -0.42 -14.84
N VAL A 42 -10.41 -1.71 -14.79
CA VAL A 42 -9.07 -2.19 -15.13
C VAL A 42 -8.77 -2.00 -16.60
N GLN A 43 -7.66 -1.33 -16.91
CA GLN A 43 -7.18 -1.08 -18.28
C GLN A 43 -5.95 -1.94 -18.64
N GLY A 44 -5.27 -2.52 -17.66
CA GLY A 44 -4.08 -3.33 -17.85
C GLY A 44 -3.16 -3.31 -16.63
N HIS A 45 -1.88 -3.59 -16.84
CA HIS A 45 -0.84 -3.50 -15.82
C HIS A 45 0.41 -2.82 -16.38
N MET A 46 1.22 -2.26 -15.49
CA MET A 46 2.49 -1.62 -15.84
C MET A 46 3.48 -1.80 -14.68
N GLU A 47 4.77 -1.84 -15.00
CA GLU A 47 5.84 -1.78 -14.00
C GLU A 47 5.65 -0.54 -13.10
N LYS A 48 5.77 -0.74 -11.79
CA LYS A 48 5.45 0.25 -10.77
C LYS A 48 6.20 1.56 -10.97
N LEU A 49 7.52 1.50 -11.13
CA LEU A 49 8.35 2.70 -11.28
C LEU A 49 8.02 3.44 -12.58
N ALA A 50 7.77 2.72 -13.68
CA ALA A 50 7.32 3.28 -14.95
C ALA A 50 5.97 4.00 -14.79
N ALA A 51 4.98 3.37 -14.15
CA ALA A 51 3.69 3.99 -13.88
C ALA A 51 3.81 5.28 -13.06
N HIS A 52 4.66 5.27 -12.03
CA HIS A 52 4.92 6.46 -11.21
C HIS A 52 5.68 7.56 -11.99
N ARG A 53 6.59 7.19 -12.89
CA ARG A 53 7.35 8.16 -13.70
C ARG A 53 6.50 8.79 -14.79
N GLN A 54 5.62 8.02 -15.41
CA GLN A 54 4.74 8.46 -16.48
C GLN A 54 3.44 9.12 -15.96
N GLY A 55 3.14 8.96 -14.67
CA GLY A 55 1.91 9.47 -14.07
C GLY A 55 0.66 8.75 -14.57
N CYS A 56 0.76 7.46 -14.87
CA CYS A 56 -0.37 6.64 -15.26
C CYS A 56 -1.31 6.41 -14.07
N LEU A 57 -2.62 6.54 -14.28
CA LEU A 57 -3.60 6.24 -13.24
C LEU A 57 -3.59 4.74 -12.92
N HIS A 58 -3.41 4.42 -11.65
CA HIS A 58 -3.33 3.06 -11.17
C HIS A 58 -3.99 2.91 -9.80
N ARG A 59 -4.43 1.68 -9.51
CA ARG A 59 -5.09 1.34 -8.25
C ARG A 59 -4.07 1.26 -7.11
N ALA A 60 -4.43 1.84 -5.97
CA ALA A 60 -3.67 1.78 -4.74
C ALA A 60 -4.58 1.51 -3.54
N LEU A 61 -3.95 1.19 -2.42
CA LEU A 61 -4.60 0.99 -1.13
C LEU A 61 -3.99 1.91 -0.07
N SER A 62 -4.84 2.36 0.86
CA SER A 62 -4.45 3.05 2.07
C SER A 62 -5.04 2.34 3.28
N VAL A 63 -4.21 2.06 4.27
CA VAL A 63 -4.63 1.43 5.53
C VAL A 63 -4.50 2.42 6.68
N TYR A 64 -5.54 2.45 7.52
CA TYR A 64 -5.57 3.24 8.75
C TYR A 64 -5.83 2.33 9.95
N ILE A 65 -4.86 2.27 10.86
CA ILE A 65 -4.98 1.54 12.12
C ILE A 65 -5.15 2.53 13.26
N PHE A 66 -6.21 2.37 14.04
CA PHE A 66 -6.47 3.14 15.24
C PHE A 66 -6.29 2.25 16.47
N ASN A 67 -5.69 2.78 17.53
CA ASN A 67 -5.70 2.08 18.82
C ASN A 67 -7.05 2.25 19.54
N ALA A 68 -7.22 1.60 20.70
CA ALA A 68 -8.45 1.68 21.49
C ALA A 68 -8.80 3.09 22.00
N ARG A 69 -7.87 4.06 21.93
CA ARG A 69 -8.12 5.48 22.25
C ARG A 69 -8.50 6.30 21.02
N GLY A 70 -8.60 5.70 19.83
CA GLY A 70 -8.87 6.40 18.58
C GLY A 70 -7.66 7.14 18.00
N GLU A 71 -6.44 6.86 18.46
CA GLU A 71 -5.22 7.47 17.91
C GLU A 71 -4.74 6.69 16.68
N LEU A 72 -4.39 7.41 15.61
CA LEU A 72 -3.89 6.83 14.36
C LEU A 72 -2.42 6.43 14.48
N LEU A 73 -2.09 5.21 14.06
CA LEU A 73 -0.71 4.78 13.87
C LEU A 73 -0.14 5.38 12.58
N LEU A 74 0.87 6.23 12.70
CA LEU A 74 1.60 6.82 11.58
C LEU A 74 2.88 6.03 11.26
N GLN A 75 3.21 5.95 9.97
CA GLN A 75 4.46 5.36 9.49
C GLN A 75 5.45 6.48 9.10
N ARG A 76 6.68 6.41 9.62
CA ARG A 76 7.82 7.16 9.03
C ARG A 76 8.48 6.27 8.00
N ARG A 77 8.42 6.67 6.73
CA ARG A 77 8.93 5.88 5.62
C ARG A 77 10.45 5.76 5.69
N ALA A 78 10.98 4.57 5.35
CA ALA A 78 12.43 4.36 5.27
C ALA A 78 13.08 5.39 4.32
N ALA A 79 14.28 5.85 4.68
CA ALA A 79 14.94 6.97 4.01
C ALA A 79 15.33 6.65 2.56
N ASP A 80 15.59 5.38 2.27
CA ASP A 80 16.00 4.82 0.98
C ASP A 80 14.84 4.56 0.01
N LYS A 81 13.59 4.80 0.41
CA LYS A 81 12.44 4.69 -0.50
C LYS A 81 12.56 5.71 -1.62
N TYR A 82 12.58 5.22 -2.87
CA TYR A 82 12.66 6.06 -4.08
C TYR A 82 11.59 7.15 -4.14
N HIS A 83 10.38 6.86 -3.63
CA HIS A 83 9.28 7.81 -3.53
C HIS A 83 8.96 8.10 -2.07
N ALA A 84 9.03 9.38 -1.73
CA ALA A 84 8.71 9.93 -0.42
C ALA A 84 9.47 9.29 0.76
N GLY A 85 10.75 8.94 0.58
CA GLY A 85 11.61 8.48 1.68
C GLY A 85 11.71 9.52 2.81
N GLY A 86 11.72 9.04 4.06
CA GLY A 86 11.83 9.88 5.26
C GLY A 86 10.57 10.69 5.65
N GLN A 87 9.54 10.73 4.80
CA GLN A 87 8.29 11.43 5.10
C GLN A 87 7.36 10.60 6.00
N TRP A 88 6.53 11.30 6.78
CA TRP A 88 5.44 10.71 7.54
C TRP A 88 4.22 10.46 6.66
N SER A 89 3.53 9.34 6.88
CA SER A 89 2.32 8.94 6.17
C SER A 89 1.35 8.24 7.13
N ASN A 90 0.15 7.89 6.64
CA ASN A 90 -0.75 6.98 7.36
C ASN A 90 -0.09 5.60 7.56
N THR A 91 -0.82 4.66 8.15
CA THR A 91 -0.26 3.40 8.64
C THR A 91 0.46 2.58 7.56
N CYS A 92 -0.16 2.39 6.40
CA CYS A 92 0.46 1.70 5.26
C CYS A 92 -0.21 2.12 3.95
N CYS A 93 0.60 2.39 2.92
CA CYS A 93 0.13 2.70 1.57
C CYS A 93 0.88 1.85 0.55
N SER A 94 0.15 1.24 -0.38
CA SER A 94 0.75 0.35 -1.39
C SER A 94 -0.20 0.12 -2.56
N HIS A 95 0.04 -0.95 -3.32
CA HIS A 95 -0.77 -1.34 -4.47
C HIS A 95 -1.14 -2.83 -4.36
N PRO A 96 -2.34 -3.23 -4.79
CA PRO A 96 -2.64 -4.63 -5.07
C PRO A 96 -1.82 -5.11 -6.28
N LEU A 97 -1.39 -6.37 -6.25
CA LEU A 97 -0.86 -7.04 -7.43
C LEU A 97 -1.98 -7.29 -8.46
N PRO A 98 -1.64 -7.50 -9.74
CA PRO A 98 -2.63 -7.94 -10.74
C PRO A 98 -3.40 -9.18 -10.27
N GLY A 99 -4.73 -9.08 -10.23
CA GLY A 99 -5.62 -10.15 -9.76
C GLY A 99 -5.73 -10.32 -8.24
N GLU A 100 -5.00 -9.52 -7.45
CA GLU A 100 -5.07 -9.56 -5.99
C GLU A 100 -6.24 -8.71 -5.46
N ALA A 101 -7.04 -9.28 -4.56
CA ALA A 101 -8.07 -8.54 -3.83
C ALA A 101 -7.42 -7.47 -2.93
N VAL A 102 -8.04 -6.30 -2.82
CA VAL A 102 -7.48 -5.15 -2.08
C VAL A 102 -7.26 -5.49 -0.61
N GLU A 103 -8.16 -6.26 0.00
CA GLU A 103 -8.08 -6.69 1.39
C GLU A 103 -6.88 -7.61 1.62
N ARG A 104 -6.63 -8.52 0.68
CA ARG A 104 -5.46 -9.42 0.73
C ARG A 104 -4.16 -8.64 0.55
N ALA A 105 -4.17 -7.67 -0.38
CA ALA A 105 -3.03 -6.77 -0.57
C ALA A 105 -2.75 -5.94 0.69
N ALA A 106 -3.79 -5.40 1.34
CA ALA A 106 -3.64 -4.65 2.58
C ALA A 106 -3.04 -5.51 3.70
N ALA A 107 -3.57 -6.72 3.92
CA ALA A 107 -3.05 -7.66 4.92
C ALA A 107 -1.58 -8.03 4.65
N ARG A 108 -1.24 -8.36 3.41
CA ARG A 108 0.14 -8.67 2.99
C ARG A 108 1.08 -7.49 3.22
N ARG A 109 0.69 -6.27 2.83
CA ARG A 109 1.52 -5.07 2.97
C ARG A 109 1.69 -4.63 4.42
N LEU A 110 0.65 -4.76 5.24
CA LEU A 110 0.76 -4.57 6.69
C LEU A 110 1.75 -5.56 7.30
N GLN A 111 1.73 -6.82 6.88
CA GLN A 111 2.67 -7.82 7.36
C GLN A 111 4.11 -7.50 6.93
N GLU A 112 4.32 -7.18 5.64
CA GLU A 112 5.63 -6.89 5.07
C GLU A 112 6.26 -5.59 5.59
N GLU A 113 5.48 -4.50 5.71
CA GLU A 113 6.02 -3.18 6.07
C GLU A 113 5.96 -2.88 7.56
N MET A 114 4.95 -3.42 8.24
CA MET A 114 4.67 -3.07 9.63
C MET A 114 4.82 -4.25 10.59
N GLY A 115 5.04 -5.46 10.08
CA GLY A 115 5.15 -6.66 10.91
C GLY A 115 3.85 -6.96 11.66
N MET A 116 2.69 -6.62 11.08
CA MET A 116 1.38 -6.79 11.72
C MET A 116 0.46 -7.69 10.91
N LEU A 117 -0.30 -8.53 11.60
CA LEU A 117 -1.48 -9.21 11.08
C LEU A 117 -2.72 -8.64 11.76
N CYS A 118 -3.73 -8.30 10.98
CA CYS A 118 -5.03 -7.83 11.46
C CYS A 118 -6.09 -8.74 10.79
N ASP A 119 -6.92 -9.38 11.61
CA ASP A 119 -7.96 -10.34 11.19
C ASP A 119 -9.32 -9.67 11.14
#